data_AF-A0A953B4M5-F1
#
_entry.id   AF-A0A953B4M5-F1
#
_cell.length_a   1.000
_cell.length_b   1.000
_cell.length_c   1.000
_cell.angle_alpha   90.00
_cell.angle_beta   90.00
_cell.angle_gamma   90.00
#
_symmetry.space_group_name_H-M   'P 1'
#
loop_
_entity.id
_entity.type
_entity.pdbx_description
1 polymer ?
#
loop_
_entity_poly.entity_id
_entity_poly.type
_entity_poly.pdbx_seq_one_letter_code
_entity_poly.pdbx_strand_id
1 'polypeptide(L)'
;MNDRPPQGPTARGAQADKARPRRRCPICGKPTVEAWRPFCAKRCADIDLGRWLGERYRVPAEAGEDESDVPEEGDEESPGDPPRL
;
A
#
# COMPACT_ATOMS: atom_id res chain seq x y z
N MET A 1 -32.04 -57.08 -14.54
CA MET A 1 -30.82 -56.46 -15.10
C MET A 1 -30.94 -54.94 -15.13
N ASN A 2 -30.90 -54.26 -13.98
CA ASN A 2 -30.44 -52.87 -13.85
C ASN A 2 -30.46 -52.49 -12.37
N ASP A 3 -29.37 -52.80 -11.69
CA ASP A 3 -29.05 -52.34 -10.35
C ASP A 3 -27.90 -51.33 -10.51
N ARG A 4 -28.16 -50.03 -10.37
CA ARG A 4 -27.13 -48.99 -10.48
C ARG A 4 -26.83 -48.48 -9.06
N PRO A 5 -25.62 -48.70 -8.53
CA PRO A 5 -25.31 -48.32 -7.16
C PRO A 5 -25.23 -46.80 -7.00
N PRO A 6 -25.52 -46.25 -5.80
CA PRO A 6 -25.34 -44.83 -5.52
C PRO A 6 -23.86 -44.51 -5.34
N GLN A 7 -23.26 -43.86 -6.34
CA GLN A 7 -21.93 -43.27 -6.21
C GLN A 7 -22.05 -41.97 -5.40
N GLY A 8 -21.75 -42.03 -4.11
CA GLY A 8 -21.56 -40.83 -3.28
C GLY A 8 -20.20 -40.18 -3.59
N PRO A 9 -20.10 -38.83 -3.62
CA PRO A 9 -18.80 -38.20 -3.67
C PRO A 9 -18.17 -38.18 -2.27
N THR A 10 -17.09 -38.95 -2.15
CA THR A 10 -16.15 -39.00 -1.02
C THR A 10 -15.57 -37.62 -0.68
N ALA A 11 -15.60 -37.29 0.61
CA ALA A 11 -14.83 -36.29 1.36
C ALA A 11 -14.10 -35.19 0.54
N ARG A 12 -14.63 -33.96 0.61
CA ARG A 12 -13.92 -32.76 0.17
C ARG A 12 -12.79 -32.48 1.17
N GLY A 13 -11.54 -32.62 0.71
CA GLY A 13 -10.35 -32.55 1.55
C GLY A 13 -10.22 -31.23 2.31
N ALA A 14 -9.78 -31.34 3.57
CA ALA A 14 -9.29 -30.23 4.36
C ALA A 14 -7.98 -29.72 3.74
N GLN A 15 -8.02 -28.55 3.08
CA GLN A 15 -6.79 -27.83 2.76
C GLN A 15 -6.26 -27.24 4.07
N ALA A 16 -5.18 -27.84 4.58
CA ALA A 16 -4.44 -27.29 5.70
C ALA A 16 -3.99 -25.87 5.38
N ASP A 17 -4.36 -24.95 6.26
CA ASP A 17 -4.02 -23.53 6.20
C ASP A 17 -2.51 -23.35 5.99
N LYS A 18 -2.12 -22.85 4.81
CA LYS A 18 -0.75 -22.39 4.58
C LYS A 18 -0.52 -21.17 5.47
N ALA A 19 0.12 -21.38 6.62
CA ALA A 19 0.47 -20.32 7.56
C ALA A 19 1.22 -19.20 6.83
N ARG A 20 0.66 -17.99 6.90
CA ARG A 20 1.20 -16.81 6.21
C ARG A 20 2.58 -16.48 6.79
N PRO A 21 3.61 -16.27 5.96
CA PRO A 21 4.97 -16.06 6.46
C PRO A 21 5.03 -14.85 7.39
N ARG A 22 5.72 -15.02 8.53
CA ARG A 22 5.97 -13.95 9.51
C ARG A 22 6.66 -12.79 8.78
N ARG A 23 6.05 -11.59 8.81
CA ARG A 23 6.63 -10.38 8.23
C ARG A 23 7.92 -10.03 8.97
N ARG A 24 8.92 -9.48 8.26
CA ARG A 24 10.17 -8.97 8.85
C ARG A 24 10.07 -7.45 9.00
N CYS A 25 10.73 -6.90 10.02
CA CYS A 25 10.81 -5.47 10.26
C CYS A 25 11.59 -4.77 9.13
N PRO A 26 11.06 -3.72 8.49
CA PRO A 26 11.73 -3.01 7.40
C PRO A 26 12.95 -2.19 7.86
N ILE A 27 13.06 -1.91 9.17
CA ILE A 27 14.15 -1.11 9.73
C ILE A 27 15.37 -1.96 10.09
N CYS A 28 15.17 -3.21 10.53
CA CYS A 28 16.27 -4.04 11.04
C CYS A 28 16.19 -5.55 10.71
N GLY A 29 15.17 -6.01 9.97
CA GLY A 29 15.03 -7.40 9.52
C GLY A 29 14.57 -8.44 10.57
N LYS A 30 14.45 -8.05 11.84
CA LYS A 30 13.95 -8.90 12.93
C LYS A 30 12.47 -9.28 12.74
N PRO A 31 11.98 -10.39 13.31
CA PRO A 31 10.57 -10.75 13.25
C PRO A 31 9.67 -9.64 13.81
N THR A 32 8.56 -9.34 13.13
CA THR A 32 7.58 -8.37 13.63
C THR A 32 6.84 -8.91 14.84
N VAL A 33 6.49 -8.03 15.78
CA VAL A 33 5.62 -8.35 16.91
C VAL A 33 4.27 -7.69 16.71
N GLU A 34 3.20 -8.31 17.20
CA GLU A 34 1.82 -7.89 16.88
C GLU A 34 1.53 -6.45 17.27
N ALA A 35 1.94 -6.04 18.46
CA ALA A 35 1.75 -4.69 18.99
C ALA A 35 2.45 -3.58 18.19
N TRP A 36 3.48 -3.92 17.41
CA TRP A 36 4.31 -2.94 16.72
C TRP A 36 4.39 -3.16 15.22
N ARG A 37 3.52 -3.99 14.61
CA ARG A 37 3.54 -4.24 13.16
C ARG A 37 3.43 -2.91 12.39
N PRO A 38 4.23 -2.69 11.35
CA PRO A 38 5.14 -3.62 10.65
C PRO A 38 6.55 -3.77 11.26
N PHE A 39 6.79 -3.32 12.49
CA PHE A 39 8.10 -3.28 13.15
C PHE A 39 8.27 -4.36 14.24
N CYS A 40 9.49 -4.45 14.79
CA CYS A 40 9.80 -5.37 15.88
C CYS A 40 9.70 -4.71 17.27
N ALA A 41 9.65 -3.38 17.37
CA ALA A 41 9.58 -2.62 18.64
C ALA A 41 9.27 -1.14 18.38
N LYS A 42 8.85 -0.41 19.42
CA LYS A 42 8.67 1.06 19.41
C LYS A 42 9.86 1.81 18.79
N ARG A 43 11.08 1.46 19.19
CA ARG A 43 12.31 2.11 18.69
C ARG A 43 12.42 2.08 17.16
N CYS A 44 12.01 0.98 16.52
CA CYS A 44 12.05 0.89 15.05
C CYS A 44 10.94 1.73 14.41
N ALA A 45 9.76 1.82 15.03
CA ALA A 45 8.70 2.72 14.57
C ALA A 45 9.13 4.19 14.69
N ASP A 46 9.77 4.59 15.79
CA ASP A 46 10.28 5.95 15.99
C ASP A 46 11.36 6.33 14.96
N ILE A 47 12.25 5.39 14.61
CA ILE A 47 13.26 5.60 13.56
C ILE A 47 12.60 5.80 12.20
N ASP A 48 11.59 5.00 11.88
CA ASP A 48 10.85 5.13 10.62
C ASP A 48 10.15 6.50 10.52
N LEU A 49 9.50 6.92 11.61
CA LEU A 49 8.91 8.24 11.72
C LEU A 49 9.95 9.34 11.52
N GLY A 50 11.14 9.21 12.14
CA GLY A 50 12.24 10.15 11.94
C GLY A 50 12.73 10.23 10.48
N ARG A 51 12.73 9.11 9.75
CA ARG A 51 13.05 9.12 8.30
C ARG A 51 11.98 9.81 7.48
N TRP A 52 10.72 9.68 7.88
CA TRP A 52 9.59 10.32 7.23
C TRP A 52 9.63 11.83 7.43
N LEU A 53 9.78 12.29 8.68
CA LEU A 53 9.88 13.70 9.00
C LEU A 53 11.17 14.35 8.47
N GLY A 54 12.22 13.57 8.29
CA GLY A 54 13.50 14.03 7.72
C GLY A 54 13.59 13.93 6.19
N GLU A 55 12.45 13.79 5.49
CA GLU A 55 12.35 13.77 4.01
C GLU A 55 13.31 12.74 3.36
N ARG A 56 13.59 11.63 4.04
CA ARG A 56 14.51 10.58 3.54
C ARG A 56 13.84 9.65 2.54
N TYR A 57 12.51 9.65 2.48
CA TYR A 57 11.73 8.92 1.48
C TYR A 57 11.53 9.82 0.26
N ARG A 58 12.23 9.51 -0.84
CA ARG A 58 12.10 10.18 -2.13
C ARG A 58 11.58 9.19 -3.17
N VAL A 59 10.64 9.64 -3.99
CA VAL A 59 10.21 8.92 -5.20
C VAL A 59 11.21 9.25 -6.30
N PRO A 60 11.85 8.25 -6.95
CA PRO A 60 12.67 8.50 -8.14
C PRO A 60 11.82 9.19 -9.21
N ALA A 61 12.33 10.26 -9.81
CA ALA A 61 11.71 10.79 -11.03
C ALA A 61 12.10 9.87 -12.19
N GLU A 62 11.12 9.42 -12.98
CA GLU A 62 11.44 8.82 -14.28
C GLU A 62 12.13 9.85 -15.17
N ALA A 63 13.34 9.53 -15.63
CA ALA A 63 14.04 10.30 -16.64
C ALA A 63 13.57 9.81 -18.02
N GLY A 64 12.67 10.58 -18.64
CA GLY A 64 12.03 10.30 -19.92
C GLY A 64 10.53 10.10 -19.69
N GLU A 65 9.62 10.92 -20.20
CA GLU A 65 9.61 11.64 -21.47
C GLU A 65 9.35 13.15 -21.28
N ASP A 66 9.70 13.90 -22.32
CA ASP A 66 9.68 15.34 -22.59
C ASP A 66 8.71 16.27 -21.86
N GLU A 67 9.15 17.53 -21.80
CA GLU A 67 8.38 18.76 -21.61
C GLU A 67 6.95 18.67 -22.19
N SER A 68 5.98 18.25 -21.38
CA SER A 68 4.59 18.63 -21.64
C SER A 68 4.43 20.07 -21.18
N ASP A 69 4.61 20.98 -22.13
CA ASP A 69 4.02 22.31 -22.21
C ASP A 69 2.78 22.40 -21.29
N VAL A 70 2.94 23.02 -20.12
CA VAL A 70 1.80 23.60 -19.43
C VAL A 70 1.62 24.94 -20.13
N PRO A 71 0.61 25.11 -21.01
CA PRO A 71 0.35 26.45 -21.51
C PRO A 71 0.10 27.33 -20.28
N GLU A 72 0.91 28.38 -20.17
CA GLU A 72 0.60 29.50 -19.30
C GLU A 72 -0.60 30.21 -19.94
N GLU A 73 -1.80 29.76 -19.59
CA GLU A 73 -3.05 30.38 -19.99
C GLU A 73 -3.70 31.05 -18.78
N GLY A 74 -3.46 32.35 -18.63
CA GLY A 74 -4.42 33.28 -18.04
C GLY A 74 -3.94 34.12 -16.86
N ASP A 75 -3.02 35.06 -17.10
CA ASP A 75 -3.24 36.42 -16.58
C ASP A 75 -4.49 36.97 -17.28
N GLU A 76 -5.66 36.81 -16.65
CA GLU A 76 -6.83 37.62 -16.99
C GLU A 76 -7.36 38.20 -15.67
N GLU A 77 -6.87 39.41 -15.39
CA GLU A 77 -7.43 40.37 -14.45
C GLU A 77 -8.96 40.33 -14.50
N SER A 78 -9.61 39.76 -13.49
CA SER A 78 -11.07 39.74 -13.39
C SER A 78 -11.55 41.16 -13.07
N PRO A 79 -12.11 41.93 -14.02
CA PRO A 79 -12.69 43.22 -13.71
C PRO A 79 -14.14 42.96 -13.31
N GLY A 80 -14.40 42.96 -12.01
CA GLY A 80 -15.75 43.21 -11.49
C GLY A 80 -16.32 42.08 -10.64
N ASP A 81 -16.04 42.14 -9.35
CA ASP A 81 -17.01 41.72 -8.34
C ASP A 81 -17.96 42.91 -8.14
N PRO A 82 -19.22 42.89 -8.62
CA PRO A 82 -20.19 43.91 -8.22
C PRO A 82 -20.57 43.67 -6.75
N PRO A 83 -20.78 44.74 -5.95
CA PRO A 83 -21.13 44.58 -4.55
C PRO A 83 -22.42 43.77 -4.40
N ARG A 84 -22.39 42.78 -3.51
CA ARG A 84 -23.57 42.03 -3.10
C ARG A 84 -24.59 43.00 -2.48
N LEU A 85 -25.80 43.03 -3.05
CA LEU A 85 -26.99 43.69 -2.49
C LEU A 85 -27.38 43.08 -1.14
#